data_AF-A0A1Z5RQC7-F1
#
_entry.id   AF-A0A1Z5RQC7-F1
#
_cell.length_a   1.000
_cell.length_b   1.000
_cell.length_c   1.000
_cell.angle_alpha   90.00
_cell.angle_beta   90.00
_cell.angle_gamma   90.00
#
_symmetry.space_group_name_H-M   'P 1'
#
loop_
_entity.id
_entity.type
_entity.pdbx_description
1 polymer ?
#
loop_
_entity_poly.entity_id
_entity_poly.type
_entity_poly.pdbx_seq_one_letter_code
_entity_poly.pdbx_strand_id
1 'polypeptide(L)'
;MLYGKEGIAVRMSVHSDILSQSSAFFAHRLSAAAAAVGGSAPNQPCVVEIHDCDDAEMYVETVGLMYCDEAKHRLLLKQESVPRVLRIIKAADVLGFRACVTSCLHYLEAVLWVGDEEERSVVSSIRCLQSKDRDKDGGCCNY
;
A
#
# COMPACT_ATOMS: atom_id res chain seq x y z
N MET A 1 -11.84 3.59 -6.13
CA MET A 1 -11.85 5.05 -5.89
C MET A 1 -10.87 5.34 -4.77
N LEU A 2 -9.98 6.30 -4.98
CA LEU A 2 -9.11 6.85 -3.93
C LEU A 2 -9.62 8.25 -3.61
N TYR A 3 -9.88 8.52 -2.34
CA TYR A 3 -10.26 9.84 -1.86
C TYR A 3 -9.09 10.38 -1.05
N GLY A 4 -8.44 11.41 -1.59
CA GLY A 4 -7.39 12.14 -0.93
C GLY A 4 -7.94 13.21 0.01
N LYS A 5 -7.04 13.79 0.78
CA LYS A 5 -7.31 15.02 1.52
C LYS A 5 -7.66 16.16 0.56
N GLU A 6 -8.36 17.17 1.06
CA GLU A 6 -8.75 18.36 0.27
C GLU A 6 -9.73 18.09 -0.88
N GLY A 7 -10.46 16.97 -0.83
CA GLY A 7 -11.51 16.66 -1.81
C GLY A 7 -11.00 16.07 -3.13
N ILE A 8 -9.74 15.67 -3.21
CA ILE A 8 -9.19 14.96 -4.36
C ILE A 8 -9.85 13.59 -4.47
N ALA A 9 -10.36 13.24 -5.65
CA ALA A 9 -10.91 11.91 -5.92
C ALA A 9 -10.30 11.34 -7.21
N VAL A 10 -9.67 10.17 -7.11
CA VAL A 10 -9.05 9.47 -8.24
C VAL A 10 -9.77 8.16 -8.50
N ARG A 11 -10.18 7.97 -9.76
CA ARG A 11 -10.73 6.70 -10.26
C ARG A 11 -9.67 5.99 -11.11
N MET A 12 -9.41 4.73 -10.81
CA MET A 12 -8.61 3.83 -11.65
C MET A 12 -9.35 2.52 -11.87
N SER A 13 -9.17 1.94 -13.05
CA SER A 13 -9.66 0.61 -13.40
C SER A 13 -8.47 -0.34 -13.50
N VAL A 14 -8.54 -1.44 -12.75
CA VAL A 14 -7.46 -2.42 -12.61
C VAL A 14 -8.04 -3.83 -12.48
N HIS A 15 -7.21 -4.85 -12.69
CA HIS A 15 -7.58 -6.25 -12.61
C HIS A 15 -7.65 -6.73 -11.15
N SER A 16 -8.80 -7.30 -10.77
CA SER A 16 -9.06 -7.86 -9.43
C SER A 16 -8.06 -8.93 -9.04
N ASP A 17 -7.63 -9.74 -10.00
CA ASP A 17 -6.78 -10.90 -9.77
C ASP A 17 -5.38 -10.46 -9.37
N ILE A 18 -4.87 -9.38 -9.99
CA ILE A 18 -3.57 -8.80 -9.63
C ILE A 18 -3.63 -8.17 -8.25
N LEU A 19 -4.70 -7.43 -7.94
CA LEU A 19 -4.87 -6.78 -6.64
C LEU A 19 -4.98 -7.81 -5.50
N SER A 20 -5.83 -8.83 -5.67
CA SER A 20 -6.05 -9.86 -4.65
C SER A 20 -4.82 -10.74 -4.40
N GLN A 21 -4.01 -11.02 -5.43
CA GLN A 21 -2.75 -11.74 -5.27
C GLN A 21 -1.67 -10.88 -4.57
N SER A 22 -1.65 -9.57 -4.82
CA SER A 22 -0.58 -8.69 -4.34
C SER A 22 -0.87 -8.08 -2.97
N SER A 23 -2.14 -7.98 -2.57
CA SER A 23 -2.57 -7.19 -1.42
C SER A 23 -3.62 -7.92 -0.60
N ALA A 24 -3.33 -8.12 0.69
CA ALA A 24 -4.29 -8.68 1.64
C ALA A 24 -5.52 -7.78 1.82
N PHE A 25 -5.33 -6.45 1.77
CA PHE A 25 -6.42 -5.48 1.84
C PHE A 25 -7.42 -5.68 0.69
N PHE A 26 -6.93 -5.73 -0.56
CA PHE A 26 -7.79 -5.91 -1.71
C PHE A 26 -8.41 -7.31 -1.76
N ALA A 27 -7.66 -8.36 -1.42
CA ALA A 27 -8.20 -9.71 -1.33
C ALA A 27 -9.41 -9.78 -0.39
N HIS A 28 -9.28 -9.19 0.80
CA HIS A 28 -10.37 -9.14 1.78
C HIS A 28 -11.57 -8.34 1.26
N ARG A 29 -11.34 -7.13 0.72
CA ARG A 29 -12.43 -6.26 0.21
C ARG A 29 -13.19 -6.90 -0.95
N LEU A 30 -12.47 -7.51 -1.89
CA LEU A 30 -13.07 -8.18 -3.04
C LEU A 30 -13.87 -9.43 -2.62
N SER A 31 -13.34 -10.22 -1.68
CA SER A 31 -14.07 -11.37 -1.12
C SER A 31 -15.33 -10.96 -0.38
N ALA A 32 -15.27 -9.89 0.43
CA ALA A 32 -16.42 -9.37 1.15
C ALA A 32 -17.51 -8.85 0.20
N ALA A 33 -17.12 -8.16 -0.87
CA ALA A 33 -18.03 -7.69 -1.90
C ALA A 33 -18.73 -8.86 -2.62
N ALA A 34 -18.01 -9.93 -2.94
CA ALA A 34 -18.59 -11.12 -3.58
C ALA A 34 -19.61 -11.83 -2.68
N ALA A 35 -19.34 -11.89 -1.37
CA ALA A 35 -20.24 -12.49 -0.38
C ALA A 35 -21.53 -11.67 -0.18
N ALA A 36 -21.43 -10.34 -0.15
CA ALA A 36 -22.58 -9.45 0.06
C ALA A 36 -23.63 -9.51 -1.06
N VAL A 37 -23.22 -9.86 -2.28
CA VAL A 37 -24.08 -9.91 -3.48
C VAL A 37 -24.66 -11.32 -3.73
N GLY A 38 -24.46 -12.27 -2.80
CA GLY A 38 -25.02 -13.62 -2.92
C GLY A 38 -24.35 -14.48 -4.01
N GLY A 39 -23.09 -14.17 -4.32
CA GLY A 39 -22.37 -14.71 -5.47
C GLY A 39 -22.24 -13.65 -6.56
N SER A 40 -21.02 -13.15 -6.77
CA SER A 40 -20.74 -12.23 -7.87
C SER A 40 -21.03 -12.91 -9.19
N ALA A 41 -21.94 -12.35 -9.99
CA ALA A 41 -22.05 -12.73 -11.39
C ALA A 41 -20.66 -12.57 -12.06
N PRO A 42 -20.19 -13.56 -12.83
CA PRO A 42 -18.93 -13.41 -13.55
C PRO A 42 -19.08 -12.17 -14.45
N ASN A 43 -18.20 -11.17 -14.25
CA ASN A 43 -18.09 -9.90 -14.98
C ASN A 43 -18.76 -8.64 -14.39
N GLN A 44 -19.24 -8.64 -13.13
CA GLN A 44 -19.66 -7.36 -12.52
C GLN A 44 -18.44 -6.58 -11.98
N PRO A 45 -18.21 -5.33 -12.39
CA PRO A 45 -17.11 -4.53 -11.88
C PRO A 45 -17.33 -4.21 -10.39
N CYS A 46 -16.35 -4.53 -9.56
CA CYS A 46 -16.32 -4.18 -8.15
C CYS A 46 -15.65 -2.81 -7.95
N VAL A 47 -16.25 -1.96 -7.12
CA VAL A 47 -15.66 -0.68 -6.72
C VAL A 47 -15.16 -0.80 -5.29
N VAL A 48 -13.84 -0.69 -5.11
CA VAL A 48 -13.22 -0.56 -3.79
C VAL A 48 -12.93 0.92 -3.54
N GLU A 49 -13.35 1.40 -2.37
CA GLU A 49 -13.11 2.77 -1.92
C GLU A 49 -12.03 2.80 -0.83
N ILE A 50 -11.08 3.72 -0.99
CA ILE A 50 -10.04 4.01 -0.01
C ILE A 50 -10.14 5.50 0.29
N HIS A 51 -10.36 5.83 1.56
CA HIS A 51 -10.59 7.19 2.05
C HIS A 51 -9.36 7.72 2.79
N ASP A 52 -9.32 9.03 2.99
CA ASP A 52 -8.29 9.75 3.75
C ASP A 52 -6.85 9.48 3.28
N CYS A 53 -6.65 9.31 1.97
CA CYS A 53 -5.31 9.16 1.42
C CYS A 53 -4.51 10.45 1.63
N ASP A 54 -3.42 10.36 2.40
CA ASP A 54 -2.49 11.48 2.60
C ASP A 54 -1.89 11.99 1.28
N ASP A 55 -1.66 11.07 0.35
CA ASP A 55 -1.03 11.33 -0.94
C ASP A 55 -1.64 10.34 -1.95
N ALA A 56 -2.69 10.78 -2.65
CA ALA A 56 -3.41 9.92 -3.58
C ALA A 56 -2.53 9.46 -4.75
N GLU A 57 -1.57 10.29 -5.17
CA GLU A 57 -0.61 9.96 -6.22
C GLU A 57 0.27 8.76 -5.80
N MET A 58 0.80 8.76 -4.57
CA MET A 58 1.57 7.60 -4.09
C MET A 58 0.74 6.31 -4.03
N TYR A 59 -0.56 6.38 -3.72
CA TYR A 59 -1.42 5.20 -3.75
C TYR A 59 -1.60 4.67 -5.18
N VAL A 60 -1.75 5.57 -6.16
CA VAL A 60 -1.81 5.20 -7.59
C VAL A 60 -0.53 4.51 -8.01
N GLU A 61 0.62 5.09 -7.71
CA GLU A 61 1.92 4.51 -8.04
C GLU A 61 2.12 3.15 -7.36
N THR A 62 1.75 3.03 -6.08
CA THR A 62 1.89 1.78 -5.32
C THR A 62 0.99 0.67 -5.87
N VAL A 63 -0.23 1.00 -6.32
CA VAL A 63 -1.09 0.04 -7.03
C VAL A 63 -0.47 -0.32 -8.39
N GLY A 64 0.14 0.63 -9.09
CA GLY A 64 0.90 0.37 -10.31
C GLY A 64 2.04 -0.63 -10.10
N LEU A 65 2.72 -0.58 -8.95
CA LEU A 65 3.77 -1.55 -8.60
C LEU A 65 3.24 -2.99 -8.51
N MET A 66 1.96 -3.23 -8.23
CA MET A 66 1.40 -4.60 -8.20
C MET A 66 1.48 -5.32 -9.57
N TYR A 67 1.68 -4.57 -10.66
CA TYR A 67 1.88 -5.13 -12.01
C TYR A 67 3.35 -5.38 -12.36
N CYS A 68 4.28 -4.91 -11.52
CA CYS A 68 5.70 -5.10 -11.73
C CYS A 68 6.18 -6.36 -11.01
N ASP A 69 7.11 -7.07 -11.65
CA ASP A 69 7.84 -8.15 -10.99
C ASP A 69 8.82 -7.60 -9.94
N GLU A 70 9.27 -8.46 -9.02
CA GLU A 70 10.17 -8.06 -7.93
C GLU A 70 11.50 -7.49 -8.43
N ALA A 71 12.00 -7.94 -9.59
CA ALA A 71 13.25 -7.43 -10.14
C ALA A 71 13.11 -5.97 -10.59
N LYS A 72 11.99 -5.63 -11.23
CA LYS A 72 11.63 -4.25 -11.56
C LYS A 72 11.40 -3.40 -10.32
N HIS A 73 10.75 -3.92 -9.27
CA HIS A 73 10.64 -3.18 -8.00
C HIS A 73 12.00 -2.76 -7.47
N ARG A 74 12.94 -3.71 -7.37
CA ARG A 74 14.28 -3.42 -6.87
C ARG A 74 15.02 -2.40 -7.74
N LEU A 75 14.85 -2.44 -9.05
CA LEU A 75 15.45 -1.46 -9.97
C LEU A 75 14.85 -0.07 -9.80
N LEU A 76 13.52 0.03 -9.71
CA LEU A 76 12.82 1.29 -9.50
C LEU A 76 13.19 1.90 -8.15
N LEU A 77 13.17 1.11 -7.07
CA LEU A 77 13.52 1.59 -5.72
C LEU A 77 14.96 2.12 -5.63
N LYS A 78 15.90 1.54 -6.39
CA LYS A 78 17.29 2.03 -6.48
C LYS A 78 17.42 3.40 -7.15
N GLN A 79 16.44 3.81 -7.94
CA GLN A 79 16.42 5.12 -8.60
C GLN A 79 15.70 6.18 -7.76
N GLU A 80 15.07 5.77 -6.65
CA GLU A 80 14.23 6.62 -5.82
C GLU A 80 14.97 7.16 -4.60
N SER A 81 14.59 8.36 -4.16
CA SER A 81 15.12 8.94 -2.91
C SER A 81 14.57 8.22 -1.68
N VAL A 82 15.35 8.15 -0.59
CA VAL A 82 14.91 7.54 0.67
C VAL A 82 13.56 8.11 1.17
N PRO A 83 13.31 9.43 1.18
CA PRO A 83 12.01 9.98 1.57
C PRO A 83 10.85 9.47 0.70
N ARG A 84 11.09 9.27 -0.60
CA ARG A 84 10.09 8.71 -1.51
C ARG A 84 9.84 7.23 -1.24
N VAL A 85 10.89 6.46 -0.98
CA VAL A 85 10.75 5.05 -0.57
C VAL A 85 9.95 4.93 0.74
N LEU A 86 10.18 5.81 1.73
CA LEU A 86 9.37 5.82 2.95
C LEU A 86 7.89 6.11 2.70
N ARG A 87 7.56 7.00 1.74
CA ARG A 87 6.17 7.23 1.31
C ARG A 87 5.57 5.98 0.64
N ILE A 88 6.34 5.27 -0.19
CA ILE A 88 5.92 4.00 -0.80
C ILE A 88 5.63 2.97 0.29
N ILE A 89 6.53 2.79 1.26
CA ILE A 89 6.33 1.83 2.37
C ILE A 89 5.02 2.15 3.10
N LYS A 90 4.77 3.42 3.42
CA LYS A 90 3.54 3.83 4.12
C LYS A 90 2.27 3.48 3.33
N ALA A 91 2.25 3.73 2.03
CA ALA A 91 1.11 3.37 1.18
C ALA A 91 0.97 1.84 1.03
N ALA A 92 2.08 1.14 0.80
CA ALA A 92 2.11 -0.31 0.65
C ALA A 92 1.67 -1.05 1.92
N ASP A 93 2.05 -0.53 3.09
CA ASP A 93 1.64 -1.05 4.40
C ASP A 93 0.12 -0.95 4.60
N VAL A 94 -0.47 0.22 4.35
CA VAL A 94 -1.93 0.43 4.41
C VAL A 94 -2.67 -0.47 3.42
N LEU A 95 -2.10 -0.68 2.23
CA LEU A 95 -2.65 -1.59 1.22
C LEU A 95 -2.34 -3.07 1.52
N GLY A 96 -1.62 -3.41 2.58
CA GLY A 96 -1.23 -4.81 2.87
C GLY A 96 -0.40 -5.45 1.75
N PHE A 97 0.37 -4.65 0.99
CA PHE A 97 1.25 -5.09 -0.09
C PHE A 97 2.63 -5.49 0.47
N ARG A 98 2.68 -6.62 1.17
CA ARG A 98 3.84 -7.05 1.96
C ARG A 98 5.12 -7.25 1.14
N ALA A 99 5.02 -7.71 -0.10
CA ALA A 99 6.18 -7.90 -0.97
C ALA A 99 6.88 -6.57 -1.31
N CYS A 100 6.11 -5.51 -1.53
CA CYS A 100 6.64 -4.16 -1.75
C CYS A 100 7.30 -3.61 -0.48
N VAL A 101 6.64 -3.73 0.68
CA VAL A 101 7.22 -3.32 1.97
C VAL A 101 8.56 -4.01 2.21
N THR A 102 8.62 -5.33 2.01
CA THR A 102 9.84 -6.13 2.19
C THR A 102 10.96 -5.68 1.24
N SER A 103 10.64 -5.46 -0.04
CA SER A 103 11.60 -4.97 -1.03
C SER A 103 12.15 -3.59 -0.70
N CYS A 104 11.30 -2.70 -0.18
CA CYS A 104 11.71 -1.37 0.27
C CYS A 104 12.62 -1.43 1.50
N LEU A 105 12.33 -2.31 2.47
CA LEU A 105 13.18 -2.50 3.64
C LEU A 105 14.56 -3.04 3.26
N HIS A 106 14.64 -4.03 2.37
CA HIS A 106 15.92 -4.52 1.86
C HIS A 106 16.72 -3.45 1.11
N TYR A 107 16.04 -2.54 0.40
CA TYR A 107 16.72 -1.38 -0.18
C TYR A 107 17.32 -0.48 0.91
N LEU A 108 16.53 -0.10 1.92
CA LEU A 108 16.97 0.77 3.02
C LEU A 108 18.11 0.15 3.85
N GLU A 109 18.09 -1.17 4.08
CA GLU A 109 19.17 -1.91 4.75
C GLU A 109 20.50 -1.86 3.96
N ALA A 110 20.43 -1.73 2.63
CA ALA A 110 21.60 -1.69 1.76
C ALA A 110 22.13 -0.26 1.51
N VAL A 111 21.43 0.79 2.00
CA VAL A 111 21.88 2.18 1.84
C VAL A 111 23.09 2.44 2.73
N LEU A 112 24.12 3.04 2.15
CA LEU A 112 25.27 3.57 2.90
C LEU A 112 24.92 4.96 3.43
N TRP A 113 24.30 5.00 4.61
CA TRP A 113 23.86 6.23 5.28
C TRP A 113 25.02 7.19 5.52
N VAL A 114 24.82 8.47 5.20
CA VAL A 114 25.84 9.51 5.43
C VAL A 114 25.61 10.11 6.80
N GLY A 115 25.87 9.30 7.84
CA GLY A 115 25.79 9.71 9.24
C GLY A 115 24.61 9.12 10.03
N ASP A 116 24.79 9.07 11.35
CA ASP A 116 23.91 8.39 12.32
C ASP A 116 22.54 9.10 12.48
N GLU A 117 22.45 10.40 12.20
CA GLU A 117 21.18 11.14 12.28
C GLU A 117 20.19 10.75 11.17
N GLU A 118 20.68 10.57 9.94
CA GLU A 118 19.85 10.16 8.80
C GLU A 118 19.30 8.75 9.02
N GLU A 119 20.17 7.83 9.44
CA GLU A 119 19.78 6.46 9.79
C GLU A 119 18.74 6.44 10.91
N ARG A 120 18.96 7.20 12.00
CA ARG A 120 17.99 7.28 13.11
C ARG A 120 16.63 7.84 12.68
N SER A 121 16.62 8.85 11.81
CA SER A 121 15.38 9.43 11.27
C SER A 121 14.57 8.39 10.50
N VAL A 122 15.22 7.61 9.64
CA VAL A 122 14.59 6.56 8.84
C VAL A 122 14.07 5.44 9.72
N VAL A 123 14.87 4.96 10.67
CA VAL A 123 14.46 3.92 11.63
C VAL A 123 13.25 4.38 12.44
N SER A 124 13.23 5.64 12.89
CA SER A 124 12.09 6.21 13.62
C SER A 124 10.81 6.23 12.77
N SER A 125 10.94 6.57 11.48
CA SER A 125 9.82 6.59 10.53
C SER A 125 9.25 5.20 10.30
N ILE A 126 10.10 4.19 10.12
CA ILE A 126 9.69 2.79 9.95
C ILE A 126 8.99 2.27 11.22
N ARG A 127 9.53 2.58 12.39
CA ARG A 127 8.94 2.14 13.68
C ARG A 127 7.54 2.72 13.90
N CYS A 128 7.29 3.95 13.43
CA CYS A 128 5.97 4.56 13.48
C CYS A 128 4.93 3.75 12.68
N LEU A 129 5.32 3.17 11.55
CA LEU A 129 4.44 2.31 10.74
C LEU A 129 4.03 1.05 11.53
N GLN A 130 5.00 0.34 12.12
CA GLN A 130 4.76 -0.92 12.88
C GLN A 130 3.94 -0.73 14.15
N SER A 131 3.94 0.47 14.75
CA SER A 131 3.18 0.74 15.97
C SER A 131 1.66 0.78 15.76
N LYS A 132 1.21 0.91 14.50
CA LYS A 132 -0.22 1.00 14.16
C LYS A 132 -0.94 -0.36 14.11
N ASP A 133 -0.18 -1.46 14.17
CA ASP A 133 -0.69 -2.84 14.18
C ASP A 133 -1.17 -3.33 15.56
N ARG A 134 -0.91 -2.60 16.65
CA ARG A 134 -1.24 -3.06 18.01
C ARG A 134 -2.57 -2.60 18.58
N ASP A 135 -3.28 -1.70 17.91
CA ASP A 135 -4.53 -1.12 18.44
C ASP A 135 -5.80 -1.58 17.72
N LYS A 136 -5.77 -2.69 16.95
CA LYS A 136 -6.96 -3.20 16.24
C LYS A 136 -7.38 -4.63 16.58
N ASP A 137 -6.92 -5.16 17.71
CA ASP A 137 -7.63 -6.24 18.40
C ASP A 137 -8.53 -5.64 19.49
N GLY A 138 -9.66 -5.04 19.06
CA GLY A 138 -10.70 -4.61 19.99
C GLY A 138 -11.39 -3.32 19.58
N GLY A 139 -12.40 -3.42 18.73
CA GLY A 139 -13.29 -2.27 18.52
C GLY A 139 -14.18 -2.44 17.31
N CYS A 140 -15.43 -2.80 17.58
CA CYS A 140 -16.55 -2.96 16.66
C CYS A 140 -16.52 -2.07 15.41
N CYS A 141 -17.03 -2.68 14.33
CA CYS A 141 -17.86 -2.04 13.32
C CYS A 141 -18.57 -0.80 13.85
N ASN A 142 -18.50 0.32 13.14
CA ASN A 142 -19.67 1.10 12.79
C ASN A 142 -19.37 1.92 11.52
N TYR A 143 -20.35 1.90 10.63
CA TYR A 143 -20.47 2.71 9.42
C TYR A 143 -20.66 4.19 9.78
#